data_AF-A0A1S4A610-F1
#
_entry.id   AF-A0A1S4A610-F1
#
_cell.length_a   1.000
_cell.length_b   1.000
_cell.length_c   1.000
_cell.angle_alpha   90.00
_cell.angle_beta   90.00
_cell.angle_gamma   90.00
#
_symmetry.space_group_name_H-M   'P 1'
#
loop_
_entity.id
_entity.type
_entity.pdbx_description
1 polymer ?
#
loop_
_entity_poly.entity_id
_entity_poly.type
_entity_poly.pdbx_seq_one_letter_code
_entity_poly.pdbx_strand_id
1 'polypeptide(L)'
;MYIYCSPSSSANLCFSLHIFEVSISLKMSQTNTENRKKLKYRHTAGKRSFARICKEKKKETSEPLSSKDIFVATRKRKPDRVYKASYADTVNKIAEMERIQLTQESEDVSQSVDAFASIMGPEHLGHLRLYGHGVTKTSLKKVGHLGPSTDEVMQQKLEEMEERMQQRLEEKFNAQKYVMELQVAVNIISQLKHLNPDLRVDPNMLAFNACSPGEASSAQQAVVQLINRLSTRSNNQGGAIEEREDGDCEDLDLT
;
A
#
# COMPACT_ATOMS: atom_id res chain seq x y z
N MET A 1 -37.21 11.30 55.28
CA MET A 1 -35.79 11.57 55.58
C MET A 1 -35.00 11.20 54.33
N TYR A 2 -34.52 12.18 53.55
CA TYR A 2 -33.72 11.91 52.35
C TYR A 2 -32.24 12.02 52.72
N ILE A 3 -31.50 10.91 52.62
CA ILE A 3 -30.05 10.89 52.83
C ILE A 3 -29.40 11.37 51.53
N TYR A 4 -28.82 12.57 51.54
CA TYR A 4 -27.92 13.02 50.49
C TYR A 4 -26.62 12.22 50.61
N CYS A 5 -26.41 11.29 49.69
CA CYS A 5 -25.15 10.56 49.57
C CYS A 5 -24.16 11.47 48.81
N SER A 6 -23.23 12.10 49.52
CA SER A 6 -22.18 12.92 48.90
C SER A 6 -21.33 12.07 47.95
N PRO A 7 -21.05 12.53 46.72
CA PRO A 7 -20.23 11.79 45.78
C PRO A 7 -18.81 11.58 46.35
N SER A 8 -18.28 10.37 46.19
CA SER A 8 -16.94 10.01 46.68
C SER A 8 -15.86 10.93 46.07
N SER A 9 -14.80 11.21 46.84
CA SER A 9 -13.65 12.02 46.39
C SER A 9 -13.09 11.58 45.03
N SER A 10 -13.10 10.27 44.76
CA SER A 10 -12.70 9.68 43.47
C SER A 10 -13.57 10.10 42.28
N ALA A 11 -14.89 10.26 42.47
CA ALA A 11 -15.80 10.68 41.41
C ALA A 11 -15.57 12.15 41.01
N ASN A 12 -15.27 13.01 41.99
CA ASN A 12 -14.98 14.43 41.75
C ASN A 12 -13.64 14.63 41.01
N LEU A 13 -12.62 13.83 41.35
CA LEU A 13 -11.33 13.82 40.63
C LEU A 13 -11.46 13.35 39.18
N CYS A 14 -12.24 12.28 38.94
CA CYS A 14 -12.48 11.76 37.59
C CYS A 14 -13.24 12.78 36.72
N PHE A 15 -14.27 13.42 37.29
CA PHE A 15 -15.03 14.47 36.59
C PHE A 15 -14.15 15.68 36.25
N SER A 16 -13.29 16.13 37.19
CA SER A 16 -12.37 17.25 36.97
C SER A 16 -11.35 16.98 35.86
N LEU A 17 -10.76 15.77 35.83
CA LEU A 17 -9.84 15.35 34.78
C LEU A 17 -10.52 15.30 33.40
N HIS A 18 -11.74 14.76 33.33
CA HIS A 18 -12.50 14.70 32.08
C HIS A 18 -12.81 16.11 31.52
N ILE A 19 -13.21 17.05 32.39
CA ILE A 19 -13.45 18.44 31.99
C ILE A 19 -12.15 19.11 31.49
N PHE A 20 -11.01 18.83 32.14
CA PHE A 20 -9.73 19.37 31.72
C PHE A 20 -9.30 18.84 30.34
N GLU A 21 -9.41 17.54 30.08
CA GLU A 21 -9.11 16.95 28.77
C GLU A 21 -10.03 17.49 27.67
N VAL A 22 -11.33 17.63 27.93
CA VAL A 22 -12.30 18.22 27.00
C VAL A 22 -11.93 19.67 26.68
N SER A 23 -11.51 20.45 27.69
CA SER A 23 -11.10 21.86 27.49
C SER A 23 -9.86 22.00 26.60
N ILE A 24 -8.86 21.12 26.75
CA ILE A 24 -7.66 21.09 25.92
C ILE A 24 -8.04 20.76 24.47
N SER A 25 -8.86 19.73 24.27
CA SER A 25 -9.32 19.31 22.94
C SER A 25 -10.08 20.42 22.22
N LEU A 26 -10.97 21.14 22.93
CA LEU A 26 -11.70 22.28 22.37
C LEU A 26 -10.76 23.41 21.94
N LYS A 27 -9.79 23.77 22.80
CA LYS A 27 -8.80 24.81 22.48
C LYS A 27 -7.94 24.43 21.27
N MET A 28 -7.52 23.17 21.19
CA MET A 28 -6.79 22.63 20.03
C MET A 28 -7.66 22.68 18.76
N SER A 29 -8.93 22.29 18.85
CA SER A 29 -9.88 22.31 17.73
C SER A 29 -10.12 23.73 17.19
N GLN A 30 -10.27 24.71 18.08
CA GLN A 30 -10.37 26.13 17.72
C GLN A 30 -9.12 26.61 16.98
N THR A 31 -7.94 26.35 17.57
CA THR A 31 -6.64 26.70 16.97
C THR A 31 -6.46 26.04 15.59
N ASN A 32 -6.81 24.76 15.44
CA ASN A 32 -6.74 24.03 14.18
C ASN A 32 -7.70 24.61 13.13
N THR A 33 -8.89 25.04 13.55
CA THR A 33 -9.86 25.70 12.68
C THR A 33 -9.34 27.05 12.17
N GLU A 34 -8.74 27.85 13.05
CA GLU A 34 -8.10 29.11 12.68
C GLU A 34 -6.91 28.89 11.73
N ASN A 35 -6.05 27.91 12.03
CA ASN A 35 -4.92 27.56 11.17
C ASN A 35 -5.39 27.06 9.79
N ARG A 36 -6.49 26.29 9.75
CA ARG A 36 -7.08 25.84 8.49
C ARG A 36 -7.63 27.00 7.66
N LYS A 37 -8.18 28.05 8.29
CA LYS A 37 -8.62 29.28 7.57
C LYS A 37 -7.46 30.05 6.96
N LYS A 38 -6.26 29.97 7.55
CA LYS A 38 -5.03 30.60 7.04
C LYS A 38 -4.39 29.81 5.87
N LEU A 39 -4.83 28.57 5.61
CA LEU A 39 -4.27 27.74 4.55
C LEU A 39 -4.74 28.22 3.16
N LYS A 40 -3.86 28.91 2.44
CA LYS A 40 -4.10 29.40 1.08
C LYS A 40 -3.68 28.38 0.02
N TYR A 41 -4.26 28.50 -1.18
CA TYR A 41 -3.86 27.76 -2.40
C TYR A 41 -3.76 26.24 -2.24
N ARG A 42 -4.81 25.64 -1.66
CA ARG A 42 -4.87 24.20 -1.38
C ARG A 42 -4.76 23.40 -2.67
N HIS A 43 -3.90 22.38 -2.67
CA HIS A 43 -3.77 21.45 -3.80
C HIS A 43 -5.04 20.59 -3.95
N THR A 44 -5.29 20.13 -5.17
CA THR A 44 -6.46 19.34 -5.57
C THR A 44 -6.09 17.95 -6.07
N ALA A 45 -4.81 17.58 -5.95
CA ALA A 45 -4.22 16.29 -6.32
C ALA A 45 -4.80 15.05 -5.60
N GLY A 46 -5.51 15.24 -4.48
CA GLY A 46 -6.09 14.13 -3.71
C GLY A 46 -5.03 13.17 -3.16
N LYS A 47 -5.18 11.87 -3.41
CA LYS A 47 -4.23 10.83 -2.98
C LYS A 47 -2.92 10.81 -3.79
N ARG A 48 -2.82 11.59 -4.87
CA ARG A 48 -1.62 11.61 -5.71
C ARG A 48 -0.52 12.43 -5.04
N SER A 49 0.65 11.83 -4.88
CA SER A 49 1.83 12.53 -4.37
C SER A 49 2.37 13.54 -5.37
N PHE A 50 3.04 14.58 -4.88
CA PHE A 50 3.67 15.59 -5.73
C PHE A 50 4.79 14.98 -6.57
N ALA A 51 5.58 14.05 -6.01
CA ALA A 51 6.60 13.30 -6.75
C ALA A 51 6.02 12.58 -7.99
N ARG A 52 4.86 11.92 -7.84
CA ARG A 52 4.19 11.25 -8.96
C ARG A 52 3.69 12.25 -10.02
N ILE A 53 3.11 13.36 -9.59
CA ILE A 53 2.67 14.43 -10.51
C ILE A 53 3.87 15.01 -11.26
N CYS A 54 4.97 15.29 -10.58
CA CYS A 54 6.20 15.77 -11.22
C CYS A 54 6.74 14.75 -12.22
N LYS A 55 6.77 13.45 -11.89
CA LYS A 55 7.25 12.41 -12.81
C LYS A 55 6.39 12.30 -14.07
N GLU A 56 5.07 12.33 -13.93
CA GLU A 56 4.15 12.30 -15.07
C GLU A 56 4.28 13.55 -15.93
N LYS A 57 4.37 14.73 -15.30
CA LYS A 57 4.56 16.00 -16.01
C LYS A 57 5.89 16.07 -16.79
N LYS A 58 6.97 15.51 -16.25
CA LYS A 58 8.26 15.38 -16.99
C LYS A 58 8.20 14.44 -18.19
N LYS A 59 7.23 13.52 -18.23
CA LYS A 59 7.03 12.65 -19.39
C LYS A 59 6.21 13.34 -20.47
N GLU A 60 5.28 14.22 -20.08
CA GLU A 60 4.47 15.03 -21.01
C GLU A 60 5.29 16.16 -21.62
N THR A 61 6.18 16.77 -20.84
CA THR A 61 6.97 17.94 -21.24
C THR A 61 8.44 17.54 -21.26
N SER A 62 9.08 17.56 -22.44
CA SER A 62 10.51 17.23 -22.60
C SER A 62 11.45 18.27 -21.93
N GLU A 63 10.90 19.38 -21.44
CA GLU A 63 11.62 20.46 -20.77
C GLU A 63 11.70 20.26 -19.25
N PRO A 64 12.69 20.87 -18.58
CA PRO A 64 12.75 20.90 -17.12
C PRO A 64 11.50 21.58 -16.54
N LEU A 65 10.76 20.85 -15.70
CA LEU A 65 9.57 21.40 -15.03
C LEU A 65 9.92 22.60 -14.16
N SER A 66 9.25 23.73 -14.41
CA SER A 66 9.30 24.88 -13.53
C SER A 66 8.46 24.66 -12.26
N SER A 67 8.82 25.36 -11.18
CA SER A 67 8.00 25.46 -9.97
C SER A 67 6.58 25.93 -10.28
N LYS A 68 6.41 26.83 -11.27
CA LYS A 68 5.11 27.28 -11.78
C LYS A 68 4.28 26.08 -12.27
N ASP A 69 4.86 25.22 -13.10
CA ASP A 69 4.14 24.11 -13.74
C ASP A 69 3.69 23.09 -12.71
N ILE A 70 4.54 22.80 -11.71
CA ILE A 70 4.18 21.92 -10.60
C ILE A 70 3.05 22.54 -9.77
N PHE A 71 3.10 23.85 -9.51
CA PHE A 71 2.03 24.56 -8.81
C PHE A 71 0.70 24.45 -9.57
N VAL A 72 0.69 24.78 -10.86
CA VAL A 72 -0.50 24.68 -11.71
C VAL A 72 -1.03 23.24 -11.75
N ALA A 73 -0.17 22.25 -12.00
CA ALA A 73 -0.56 20.85 -12.11
C ALA A 73 -1.20 20.30 -10.82
N THR A 74 -0.63 20.64 -9.66
CA THR A 74 -1.11 20.17 -8.36
C THR A 74 -2.39 20.88 -7.89
N ARG A 75 -2.71 22.06 -8.42
CA ARG A 75 -3.92 22.84 -8.11
C ARG A 75 -4.98 22.77 -9.22
N LYS A 76 -4.73 22.04 -10.30
CA LYS A 76 -5.69 21.86 -11.39
C LYS A 76 -6.96 21.18 -10.85
N ARG A 77 -8.10 21.85 -11.04
CA ARG A 77 -9.42 21.31 -10.70
C ARG A 77 -9.92 20.42 -11.82
N LYS A 78 -10.65 19.37 -11.45
CA LYS A 78 -11.33 18.54 -12.45
C LYS A 78 -12.66 19.20 -12.81
N PRO A 79 -13.05 19.23 -14.10
CA PRO A 79 -14.29 19.87 -14.55
C PRO A 79 -15.54 19.15 -14.04
N ASP A 80 -15.46 17.85 -13.80
CA ASP A 80 -16.52 16.97 -13.31
C ASP A 80 -16.78 17.08 -11.79
N ARG A 81 -15.98 17.89 -11.07
CA ARG A 81 -16.01 17.93 -9.61
C ARG A 81 -16.39 19.29 -9.07
N VAL A 82 -17.34 19.30 -8.14
CA VAL A 82 -17.72 20.50 -7.38
C VAL A 82 -16.76 20.70 -6.20
N TYR A 83 -16.27 21.93 -6.02
CA TYR A 83 -15.34 22.31 -4.95
C TYR A 83 -15.97 23.34 -4.04
N LYS A 84 -15.90 23.11 -2.71
CA LYS A 84 -16.44 24.03 -1.70
C LYS A 84 -15.68 25.36 -1.60
N ALA A 85 -14.38 25.36 -1.88
CA ALA A 85 -13.54 26.55 -1.80
C ALA A 85 -13.49 27.29 -3.14
N SER A 86 -13.44 28.62 -3.10
CA SER A 86 -13.19 29.45 -4.28
C SER A 86 -11.89 29.06 -4.98
N TYR A 87 -11.85 29.20 -6.31
CA TYR A 87 -10.64 29.03 -7.11
C TYR A 87 -9.97 30.37 -7.47
N ALA A 88 -10.67 31.49 -7.25
CA ALA A 88 -10.27 32.82 -7.74
C ALA A 88 -8.85 33.19 -7.31
N ASP A 89 -8.52 33.05 -6.02
CA ASP A 89 -7.19 33.38 -5.49
C ASP A 89 -6.07 32.58 -6.17
N THR A 90 -6.33 31.30 -6.50
CA THR A 90 -5.35 30.45 -7.16
C THR A 90 -5.19 30.81 -8.62
N VAL A 91 -6.28 31.11 -9.32
CA VAL A 91 -6.25 31.61 -10.70
C VAL A 91 -5.48 32.92 -10.79
N ASN A 92 -5.79 33.88 -9.90
CA ASN A 92 -5.09 35.15 -9.85
C ASN A 92 -3.59 34.97 -9.62
N LYS A 93 -3.20 34.03 -8.74
CA LYS A 93 -1.78 33.77 -8.48
C LYS A 93 -1.07 33.11 -9.67
N ILE A 94 -1.76 32.24 -10.40
CA ILE A 94 -1.24 31.64 -11.64
C ILE A 94 -1.05 32.73 -12.71
N ALA A 95 -2.04 33.60 -12.89
CA ALA A 95 -1.94 34.72 -13.83
C ALA A 95 -0.81 35.70 -13.46
N GLU A 96 -0.57 35.96 -12.18
CA GLU A 96 0.62 36.71 -11.74
C GLU A 96 1.92 36.02 -12.18
N MET A 97 2.02 34.69 -12.05
CA MET A 97 3.23 33.94 -12.45
C MET A 97 3.44 34.00 -13.96
N GLU A 98 2.36 33.91 -14.75
CA GLU A 98 2.40 34.03 -16.20
C GLU A 98 2.88 35.42 -16.66
N ARG A 99 2.41 36.50 -16.00
CA ARG A 99 2.87 37.86 -16.31
C ARG A 99 4.37 38.03 -16.08
N ILE A 100 4.89 37.55 -14.96
CA ILE A 100 6.34 37.65 -14.65
C ILE A 100 7.17 36.87 -15.67
N GLN A 101 6.68 35.70 -16.11
CA GLN A 101 7.39 34.91 -17.10
C GLN A 101 7.39 35.60 -18.48
N LEU A 102 6.25 36.13 -18.91
CA LEU A 102 6.14 36.83 -20.20
C LEU A 102 7.04 38.07 -20.26
N THR A 103 7.12 38.85 -19.19
CA THR A 103 8.01 40.02 -19.12
C THR A 103 9.49 39.62 -19.30
N GLN A 104 9.91 38.51 -18.70
CA GLN A 104 11.29 38.02 -18.82
C GLN A 104 11.62 37.46 -20.21
N GLU A 105 10.63 36.94 -20.94
CA GLU A 105 10.84 36.50 -22.32
C GLU A 105 11.02 37.68 -23.29
N SER A 106 10.58 38.88 -22.91
CA SER A 106 10.69 40.10 -23.72
C SER A 106 11.94 40.94 -23.44
N GLU A 107 12.57 40.77 -22.28
CA GLU A 107 13.78 41.49 -21.89
C GLU A 107 14.96 40.51 -21.88
N ASP A 108 15.97 40.75 -22.73
CA ASP A 108 17.20 39.95 -22.92
C ASP A 108 18.14 39.99 -21.70
N VAL A 109 17.58 39.77 -20.50
CA VAL A 109 18.28 39.84 -19.22
C VAL A 109 18.62 38.42 -18.82
N SER A 110 19.92 38.12 -18.77
CA SER A 110 20.51 36.80 -18.50
C SER A 110 20.17 36.18 -17.12
N GLN A 111 19.32 36.84 -16.33
CA GLN A 111 18.84 36.38 -15.03
C GLN A 111 17.36 36.05 -15.12
N SER A 112 17.04 34.81 -15.51
CA SER A 112 15.68 34.32 -15.37
C SER A 112 15.32 34.22 -13.88
N VAL A 113 14.35 35.02 -13.47
CA VAL A 113 13.82 35.05 -12.11
C VAL A 113 12.71 34.01 -12.02
N ASP A 114 12.79 33.11 -11.03
CA ASP A 114 11.73 32.14 -10.78
C ASP A 114 10.43 32.86 -10.43
N ALA A 115 9.49 32.87 -11.38
CA ALA A 115 8.18 33.51 -11.24
C ALA A 115 7.42 33.00 -10.00
N PHE A 116 7.59 31.73 -9.64
CA PHE A 116 6.97 31.17 -8.45
C PHE A 116 7.54 31.80 -7.16
N ALA A 117 8.87 31.84 -7.02
CA ALA A 117 9.54 32.42 -5.86
C ALA A 117 9.24 33.92 -5.69
N SER A 118 9.17 34.68 -6.79
CA SER A 118 8.79 36.10 -6.76
C SER A 118 7.42 36.35 -6.13
N ILE A 119 6.50 35.42 -6.36
CA ILE A 119 5.07 35.55 -6.04
C ILE A 119 4.71 34.93 -4.70
N MET A 120 5.34 33.81 -4.37
CA MET A 120 5.12 33.08 -3.12
C MET A 120 6.11 33.47 -2.04
N GLY A 121 7.13 34.26 -2.39
CA GLY A 121 8.23 34.63 -1.51
C GLY A 121 9.28 33.53 -1.39
N PRO A 122 10.37 33.83 -0.67
CA PRO A 122 11.47 32.90 -0.49
C PRO A 122 11.02 31.62 0.18
N GLU A 123 11.69 30.53 -0.19
CA GLU A 123 11.44 29.21 0.38
C GLU A 123 11.75 29.20 1.88
N HIS A 124 10.92 28.49 2.65
CA HIS A 124 11.10 28.38 4.10
C HIS A 124 12.35 27.56 4.45
N LEU A 125 12.96 27.87 5.60
CA LEU A 125 14.05 27.05 6.13
C LEU A 125 13.50 25.68 6.54
N GLY A 126 14.16 24.61 6.10
CA GLY A 126 13.86 23.24 6.52
C GLY A 126 12.81 22.49 5.70
N HIS A 127 12.11 23.12 4.75
CA HIS A 127 11.18 22.42 3.85
C HIS A 127 11.16 23.04 2.47
N LEU A 128 10.90 22.23 1.44
CA LEU A 128 10.77 22.69 0.06
C LEU A 128 9.31 22.59 -0.39
N ARG A 129 8.68 23.75 -0.64
CA ARG A 129 7.33 23.83 -1.21
C ARG A 129 7.27 23.09 -2.54
N LEU A 130 6.13 22.46 -2.82
CA LEU A 130 5.83 21.75 -4.07
C LEU A 130 6.54 20.40 -4.29
N TYR A 131 7.36 19.94 -3.35
CA TYR A 131 8.02 18.62 -3.47
C TYR A 131 7.43 17.53 -2.55
N GLY A 132 6.42 17.89 -1.75
CA GLY A 132 5.77 16.97 -0.82
C GLY A 132 6.48 16.94 0.54
N HIS A 133 5.89 16.22 1.50
CA HIS A 133 6.35 16.21 2.89
C HIS A 133 7.79 15.72 3.04
N GLY A 134 8.55 16.33 3.97
CA GLY A 134 9.92 15.91 4.30
C GLY A 134 11.02 16.29 3.32
N VAL A 135 10.70 16.81 2.13
CA VAL A 135 11.73 17.24 1.17
C VAL A 135 12.37 18.55 1.62
N THR A 136 13.70 18.60 1.62
CA THR A 136 14.49 19.76 2.00
C THR A 136 15.47 20.14 0.88
N LYS A 137 16.01 21.36 0.91
CA LYS A 137 17.02 21.78 -0.07
C LYS A 137 18.27 20.88 -0.06
N THR A 138 18.63 20.34 1.10
CA THR A 138 19.80 19.44 1.24
C THR A 138 19.52 18.05 0.68
N SER A 139 18.28 17.53 0.76
CA SER A 139 17.95 16.24 0.14
C SER A 139 18.04 16.29 -1.39
N LEU A 140 17.71 17.42 -2.03
CA LEU A 140 17.92 17.58 -3.48
C LEU A 140 19.40 17.71 -3.84
N LYS A 141 20.19 18.43 -3.04
CA LYS A 141 21.64 18.58 -3.29
C LYS A 141 22.41 17.27 -3.16
N LYS A 142 21.98 16.37 -2.26
CA LYS A 142 22.58 15.03 -2.11
C LYS A 142 22.44 14.14 -3.35
N VAL A 143 21.52 14.44 -4.26
CA VAL A 143 21.42 13.74 -5.56
C VAL A 143 22.54 14.18 -6.51
N GLY A 144 23.08 15.40 -6.35
CA GLY A 144 24.10 15.96 -7.24
C GLY A 144 25.55 15.80 -6.75
N HIS A 145 25.77 15.33 -5.52
CA HIS A 145 27.10 15.14 -4.98
C HIS A 145 27.07 13.94 -4.03
N LEU A 146 27.94 12.95 -4.31
CA LEU A 146 28.34 11.75 -3.56
C LEU A 146 28.18 10.49 -4.46
N GLY A 147 29.30 9.91 -4.91
CA GLY A 147 29.31 8.55 -5.51
C GLY A 147 29.11 7.46 -4.44
N PRO A 148 29.40 6.18 -4.75
CA PRO A 148 28.66 5.38 -5.74
C PRO A 148 27.15 5.45 -5.44
N SER A 149 26.33 5.37 -6.50
CA SER A 149 24.93 5.82 -6.44
C SER A 149 24.14 5.06 -5.37
N THR A 150 23.31 5.79 -4.62
CA THR A 150 22.28 5.20 -3.74
C THR A 150 21.36 4.26 -4.52
N ASP A 151 21.32 4.40 -5.85
CA ASP A 151 20.61 3.51 -6.77
C ASP A 151 21.19 2.09 -6.81
N GLU A 152 22.51 1.90 -6.66
CA GLU A 152 23.13 0.57 -6.71
C GLU A 152 22.73 -0.29 -5.49
N VAL A 153 22.72 0.31 -4.30
CA VAL A 153 22.28 -0.35 -3.07
C VAL A 153 20.77 -0.63 -3.10
N MET A 154 19.98 0.25 -3.72
CA MET A 154 18.53 0.03 -3.89
C MET A 154 18.24 -1.05 -4.94
N GLN A 155 19.01 -1.12 -6.03
CA GLN A 155 18.91 -2.16 -7.05
C GLN A 155 19.25 -3.53 -6.46
N GLN A 156 20.37 -3.63 -5.74
CA GLN A 156 20.77 -4.88 -5.10
C GLN A 156 19.71 -5.41 -4.12
N LYS A 157 19.05 -4.51 -3.36
CA LYS A 157 17.94 -4.89 -2.46
C LYS A 157 16.67 -5.31 -3.19
N LEU A 158 16.40 -4.76 -4.37
CA LEU A 158 15.27 -5.18 -5.20
C LEU A 158 15.52 -6.56 -5.78
N GLU A 159 16.73 -6.79 -6.27
CA GLU A 159 17.18 -8.07 -6.82
C GLU A 159 17.14 -9.18 -5.75
N GLU A 160 17.66 -8.91 -4.55
CA GLU A 160 17.59 -9.84 -3.41
C GLU A 160 16.13 -10.19 -3.03
N MET A 161 15.22 -9.20 -3.07
CA MET A 161 13.81 -9.43 -2.77
C MET A 161 13.12 -10.26 -3.87
N GLU A 162 13.48 -10.03 -5.13
CA GLU A 162 12.95 -10.75 -6.28
C GLU A 162 13.40 -12.22 -6.27
N GLU A 163 14.70 -12.48 -6.05
CA GLU A 163 15.23 -13.83 -5.89
C GLU A 163 14.54 -14.57 -4.74
N ARG A 164 14.39 -13.91 -3.58
CA ARG A 164 13.72 -14.51 -2.42
C ARG A 164 12.24 -14.81 -2.68
N MET A 165 11.57 -14.01 -3.50
CA MET A 165 10.18 -14.25 -3.89
C MET A 165 10.08 -15.44 -4.86
N GLN A 166 10.97 -15.49 -5.86
CA GLN A 166 11.03 -16.61 -6.81
C GLN A 166 11.33 -17.93 -6.10
N GLN A 167 12.31 -17.94 -5.18
CA GLN A 167 12.65 -19.11 -4.38
C GLN A 167 11.43 -19.63 -3.58
N ARG A 168 10.70 -18.73 -2.91
CA ARG A 168 9.49 -19.10 -2.15
C ARG A 168 8.36 -19.62 -3.02
N LEU A 169 8.24 -19.13 -4.25
CA LEU A 169 7.23 -19.60 -5.20
C LEU A 169 7.58 -21.01 -5.68
N GLU A 170 8.84 -21.26 -6.00
CA GLU A 170 9.33 -22.55 -6.46
C GLU A 170 9.28 -23.62 -5.36
N GLU A 171 9.64 -23.28 -4.12
CA GLU A 171 9.46 -24.15 -2.96
C GLU A 171 8.00 -24.59 -2.78
N LYS A 172 7.05 -23.64 -2.89
CA LYS A 172 5.62 -23.94 -2.81
C LYS A 172 5.14 -24.82 -3.96
N PHE A 173 5.63 -24.58 -5.17
CA PHE A 173 5.29 -25.37 -6.34
C PHE A 173 5.82 -26.81 -6.21
N ASN A 174 7.07 -26.97 -5.77
CA ASN A 174 7.68 -28.28 -5.55
C ASN A 174 7.01 -29.07 -4.42
N ALA A 175 6.63 -28.40 -3.32
CA ALA A 175 5.86 -29.02 -2.25
C ALA A 175 4.49 -29.53 -2.73
N GLN A 176 3.77 -28.72 -3.53
CA GLN A 176 2.49 -29.13 -4.11
C GLN A 176 2.65 -30.26 -5.13
N LYS A 177 3.70 -30.22 -5.96
CA LYS A 177 4.03 -31.27 -6.90
C LYS A 177 4.21 -32.62 -6.20
N TYR A 178 4.97 -32.66 -5.11
CA TYR A 178 5.19 -33.90 -4.36
C TYR A 178 3.89 -34.46 -3.76
N VAL A 179 3.03 -33.59 -3.20
CA VAL A 179 1.72 -33.99 -2.68
C VAL A 179 0.84 -34.57 -3.79
N MET A 180 0.85 -33.96 -4.97
CA MET A 180 0.06 -34.41 -6.11
C MET A 180 0.57 -35.75 -6.66
N GLU A 181 1.90 -35.95 -6.74
CA GLU A 181 2.51 -37.21 -7.14
C GLU A 181 2.15 -38.36 -6.19
N LEU A 182 2.21 -38.12 -4.87
CA LEU A 182 1.79 -39.10 -3.88
C LEU A 182 0.29 -39.41 -3.98
N GLN A 183 -0.55 -38.40 -4.18
CA GLN A 183 -1.99 -38.59 -4.31
C GLN A 183 -2.35 -39.44 -5.54
N VAL A 184 -1.68 -39.19 -6.67
CA VAL A 184 -1.86 -39.98 -7.90
C VAL A 184 -1.42 -41.43 -7.69
N ALA A 185 -0.26 -41.65 -7.07
CA ALA A 185 0.23 -43.00 -6.79
C ALA A 185 -0.72 -43.79 -5.88
N VAL A 186 -1.24 -43.16 -4.82
CA VAL A 186 -2.21 -43.78 -3.90
C VAL A 186 -3.51 -44.12 -4.63
N ASN A 187 -4.02 -43.23 -5.49
CA ASN A 187 -5.24 -43.48 -6.27
C ASN A 187 -5.07 -44.68 -7.23
N ILE A 188 -3.93 -44.77 -7.93
CA ILE A 188 -3.64 -45.90 -8.84
C ILE A 188 -3.58 -47.22 -8.06
N ILE A 189 -2.89 -47.25 -6.92
CA ILE A 189 -2.77 -48.45 -6.07
C ILE A 189 -4.15 -48.90 -5.58
N SER A 190 -4.99 -47.95 -5.15
CA SER A 190 -6.36 -48.25 -4.71
C SER A 190 -7.19 -48.88 -5.84
N GLN A 191 -7.13 -48.33 -7.05
CA GLN A 191 -7.84 -48.91 -8.20
C GLN A 191 -7.35 -50.32 -8.54
N LEU A 192 -6.04 -50.56 -8.52
CA LEU A 192 -5.46 -51.89 -8.78
C LEU A 192 -5.85 -52.92 -7.72
N LYS A 193 -5.91 -52.53 -6.45
CA LYS A 193 -6.40 -53.37 -5.34
C LYS A 193 -7.87 -53.77 -5.50
N HIS A 194 -8.71 -52.87 -6.00
CA HIS A 194 -10.11 -53.19 -6.28
C HIS A 194 -10.26 -54.20 -7.41
N LEU A 195 -9.38 -54.17 -8.41
CA LEU A 195 -9.38 -55.10 -9.53
C LEU A 195 -8.76 -56.47 -9.17
N ASN A 196 -7.77 -56.50 -8.28
CA ASN A 196 -7.09 -57.71 -7.84
C ASN A 196 -6.94 -57.73 -6.30
N PRO A 197 -7.88 -58.33 -5.56
CA PRO A 197 -7.88 -58.31 -4.09
C PRO A 197 -6.64 -58.96 -3.46
N ASP A 198 -6.08 -59.98 -4.10
CA ASP A 198 -4.90 -60.73 -3.62
C ASP A 198 -3.57 -60.02 -3.92
N LEU A 199 -3.59 -58.87 -4.60
CA LEU A 199 -2.40 -58.10 -4.93
C LEU A 199 -1.73 -57.59 -3.65
N ARG A 200 -0.56 -58.12 -3.32
CA ARG A 200 0.28 -57.62 -2.22
C ARG A 200 1.10 -56.41 -2.71
N VAL A 201 0.93 -55.27 -2.04
CA VAL A 201 1.67 -54.03 -2.33
C VAL A 201 2.69 -53.84 -1.21
N ASP A 202 3.97 -53.77 -1.57
CA ASP A 202 5.06 -53.49 -0.63
C ASP A 202 4.98 -52.02 -0.14
N PRO A 203 4.87 -51.77 1.18
CA PRO A 203 4.86 -50.42 1.74
C PRO A 203 6.05 -49.53 1.32
N ASN A 204 7.20 -50.13 0.98
CA ASN A 204 8.39 -49.40 0.57
C ASN A 204 8.25 -48.76 -0.82
N MET A 205 7.26 -49.16 -1.62
CA MET A 205 7.00 -48.56 -2.94
C MET A 205 6.39 -47.15 -2.89
N LEU A 206 5.86 -46.71 -1.74
CA LEU A 206 5.40 -45.33 -1.54
C LEU A 206 6.50 -44.40 -1.00
N ALA A 207 7.63 -44.97 -0.57
CA ALA A 207 8.77 -44.23 -0.06
C ALA A 207 9.71 -43.82 -1.21
N PHE A 208 9.22 -43.02 -2.16
CA PHE A 208 10.12 -42.45 -3.17
C PHE A 208 10.95 -41.32 -2.57
N ASN A 209 12.27 -41.59 -2.51
CA ASN A 209 13.38 -40.65 -2.31
C ASN A 209 13.23 -39.65 -1.16
N ALA A 210 13.54 -40.10 0.06
CA ALA A 210 13.89 -39.19 1.15
C ALA A 210 15.16 -38.42 0.78
N CYS A 211 14.99 -37.20 0.25
CA CYS A 211 16.10 -36.31 -0.04
C CYS A 211 16.63 -35.73 1.27
N SER A 212 17.80 -36.24 1.68
CA SER A 212 18.73 -35.76 2.72
C SER A 212 18.21 -35.63 4.18
N PRO A 213 18.93 -36.19 5.18
CA PRO A 213 18.52 -36.24 6.60
C PRO A 213 18.71 -34.90 7.33
N GLY A 214 18.36 -33.77 6.70
CA GLY A 214 18.55 -32.44 7.26
C GLY A 214 17.35 -31.92 8.05
N GLU A 215 16.15 -31.95 7.47
CA GLU A 215 15.00 -31.21 8.04
C GLU A 215 13.66 -31.87 7.68
N ALA A 216 13.35 -33.04 8.25
CA ALA A 216 12.09 -33.73 7.97
C ALA A 216 11.41 -34.23 9.25
N SER A 217 10.73 -33.35 9.96
CA SER A 217 9.82 -33.73 11.06
C SER A 217 8.34 -33.51 10.69
N SER A 218 8.02 -32.44 9.96
CA SER A 218 6.63 -32.06 9.64
C SER A 218 5.99 -32.91 8.53
N ALA A 219 6.69 -33.15 7.41
CA ALA A 219 6.15 -33.90 6.28
C ALA A 219 5.93 -35.39 6.58
N GLN A 220 6.82 -36.00 7.38
CA GLN A 220 6.66 -37.39 7.86
C GLN A 220 5.43 -37.52 8.76
N GLN A 221 5.15 -36.51 9.58
CA GLN A 221 3.98 -36.50 10.46
C GLN A 221 2.66 -36.36 9.68
N ALA A 222 2.65 -35.60 8.58
CA ALA A 222 1.51 -35.49 7.68
C ALA A 222 1.19 -36.82 6.96
N VAL A 223 2.23 -37.54 6.51
CA VAL A 223 2.09 -38.88 5.88
C VAL A 223 1.51 -39.89 6.88
N VAL A 224 2.01 -39.92 8.11
CA VAL A 224 1.50 -40.80 9.18
C VAL A 224 0.05 -40.44 9.55
N GLN A 225 -0.30 -39.15 9.63
CA GLN A 225 -1.68 -38.72 9.90
C GLN A 225 -2.65 -39.10 8.78
N LEU A 226 -2.23 -39.05 7.51
CA LEU A 226 -3.07 -39.41 6.38
C LEU A 226 -3.34 -40.93 6.34
N ILE A 227 -2.31 -41.73 6.64
CA ILE A 227 -2.43 -43.19 6.78
C ILE A 227 -3.36 -43.56 7.95
N ASN A 228 -3.25 -42.88 9.08
CA ASN A 228 -4.10 -43.15 10.25
C ASN A 228 -5.56 -42.68 10.07
N ARG A 229 -5.79 -41.60 9.32
CA ARG A 229 -7.15 -41.09 9.00
C ARG A 229 -7.92 -42.03 8.06
N LEU A 230 -7.22 -42.81 7.23
CA LEU A 230 -7.82 -43.85 6.39
C LEU A 230 -8.27 -45.09 7.19
N SER A 231 -7.68 -45.33 8.38
CA SER A 231 -8.03 -46.48 9.23
C SER A 231 -9.37 -46.32 9.97
N THR A 232 -9.86 -45.08 10.17
CA THR A 232 -11.06 -44.78 10.96
C THR A 232 -12.32 -44.45 10.15
N ARG A 233 -12.24 -44.36 8.81
CA ARG A 233 -13.40 -44.06 7.95
C ARG A 233 -13.99 -45.29 7.24
N SER A 234 -13.70 -46.49 7.72
CA SER A 234 -14.41 -47.70 7.29
C SER A 234 -15.50 -48.01 8.31
N ASN A 235 -16.72 -47.49 8.11
CA ASN A 235 -17.97 -48.16 8.49
C ASN A 235 -19.16 -47.50 7.76
N ASN A 236 -20.01 -48.35 7.22
CA ASN A 236 -20.98 -48.10 6.15
C ASN A 236 -22.24 -47.32 6.58
N GLN A 237 -22.75 -46.48 5.68
CA GLN A 237 -24.17 -46.24 5.30
C GLN A 237 -24.13 -44.97 4.42
N GLY A 238 -24.52 -44.94 3.14
CA GLY A 238 -25.70 -45.53 2.53
C GLY A 238 -26.79 -44.47 2.46
N GLY A 239 -26.84 -43.69 1.38
CA GLY A 239 -28.04 -42.97 0.96
C GLY A 239 -27.93 -41.47 0.65
N ALA A 240 -28.46 -41.13 -0.53
CA ALA A 240 -28.99 -39.85 -1.01
C ALA A 240 -28.02 -38.75 -1.47
N ILE A 241 -27.91 -38.70 -2.80
CA ILE A 241 -27.68 -37.52 -3.63
C ILE A 241 -28.87 -36.56 -3.40
N GLU A 242 -28.61 -35.30 -3.04
CA GLU A 242 -29.50 -34.19 -3.40
C GLU A 242 -28.68 -33.11 -4.09
N GLU A 243 -29.18 -32.77 -5.28
CA GLU A 243 -28.76 -31.73 -6.19
C GLU A 243 -28.79 -30.35 -5.54
N ARG A 244 -27.81 -29.49 -5.84
CA ARG A 244 -28.06 -28.06 -6.17
C ARG A 244 -27.02 -27.59 -7.18
N GLU A 245 -27.54 -27.15 -8.32
CA GLU A 245 -26.86 -26.34 -9.32
C GLU A 245 -26.42 -25.02 -8.69
N ASP A 246 -25.19 -24.58 -8.98
CA ASP A 246 -24.84 -23.16 -8.91
C ASP A 246 -24.23 -22.80 -10.25
N GLY A 247 -25.09 -22.22 -11.08
CA GLY A 247 -24.76 -21.68 -12.39
C GLY A 247 -23.89 -20.43 -12.29
N ASP A 248 -23.18 -20.23 -13.40
CA ASP A 248 -22.28 -19.13 -13.68
C ASP A 248 -22.92 -17.74 -13.43
N CYS A 249 -22.22 -16.86 -12.73
CA CYS A 249 -22.54 -15.44 -12.68
C CYS A 249 -21.60 -14.68 -13.62
N GLU A 250 -22.07 -14.41 -14.83
CA GLU A 250 -21.57 -13.31 -15.66
C GLU A 250 -22.27 -12.00 -15.27
N ASP A 251 -21.43 -11.05 -14.85
CA ASP A 251 -21.27 -9.68 -15.36
C ASP A 251 -22.46 -8.68 -15.52
N LEU A 252 -22.16 -7.42 -15.11
CA LEU A 252 -22.79 -6.13 -15.48
C LEU A 252 -24.19 -5.84 -14.90
N ASP A 253 -24.57 -4.65 -14.40
CA ASP A 253 -24.12 -3.29 -14.63
C ASP A 253 -24.61 -2.40 -13.45
N LEU A 254 -23.81 -1.43 -13.01
CA LEU A 254 -24.15 -0.49 -11.93
C LEU A 254 -24.73 0.79 -12.55
N THR A 255 -26.01 1.07 -12.28
CA THR A 255 -26.59 2.41 -12.44
C THR A 255 -26.51 3.20 -11.13
#